data_AF-A0A958QQR1-F1
#
_entry.id   AF-A0A958QQR1-F1
#
_cell.length_a   1.000
_cell.length_b   1.000
_cell.length_c   1.000
_cell.angle_alpha   90.00
_cell.angle_beta   90.00
_cell.angle_gamma   90.00
#
_symmetry.space_group_name_H-M   'P 1'
#
loop_
_entity.id
_entity.type
_entity.pdbx_description
1 polymer ?
#
loop_
_entity_poly.entity_id
_entity_poly.type
_entity_poly.pdbx_seq_one_letter_code
_entity_poly.pdbx_strand_id
1 'polypeptide(L)'
;MSHHRQVFANFLDALHQESVNYLLIRGFRYLPERPDTDIDLVPHLNHLESFHKVARRHLVLNEQEVPVKDYGFAEYAQMTYWPYFTPGNLDESIPGGRFRVDVYSCLFFLSPYDGFSSFWTVPKAFYESVFVRKKNERGFFIPSVEDEITLLLLRNLLDQHGHWKEKHKIRITELLEVASRQELIQQVAMALPFAEKLCQHLYVEDFDSLFNILMEKPS
;
A
#
# COMPACT_ATOMS: atom_id res chain seq x y z
N MET A 1 -22.95 -8.06 -14.79
CA MET A 1 -21.79 -7.50 -14.06
C MET A 1 -22.06 -6.02 -13.84
N SER A 2 -21.87 -5.49 -12.62
CA SER A 2 -22.08 -4.07 -12.34
C SER A 2 -21.23 -3.19 -13.26
N HIS A 3 -21.77 -2.03 -13.67
CA HIS A 3 -21.04 -1.04 -14.48
C HIS A 3 -19.68 -0.69 -13.87
N HIS A 4 -19.63 -0.40 -12.57
CA HIS A 4 -18.38 -0.04 -11.90
C HIS A 4 -17.36 -1.18 -11.87
N ARG A 5 -17.81 -2.44 -11.73
CA ARG A 5 -16.91 -3.61 -11.84
C ARG A 5 -16.30 -3.70 -13.23
N GLN A 6 -17.09 -3.50 -14.28
CA GLN A 6 -16.60 -3.49 -15.66
C GLN A 6 -15.59 -2.34 -15.87
N VAL A 7 -15.89 -1.14 -15.38
CA VAL A 7 -14.98 0.00 -15.55
C VAL A 7 -13.66 -0.22 -14.81
N PHE A 8 -13.72 -0.75 -13.59
CA PHE A 8 -12.52 -1.07 -12.82
C PHE A 8 -11.69 -2.18 -13.50
N ALA A 9 -12.33 -3.25 -14.00
CA ALA A 9 -11.64 -4.29 -14.77
C ALA A 9 -10.96 -3.71 -16.03
N ASN A 10 -11.67 -2.89 -16.80
CA ASN A 10 -11.11 -2.23 -17.98
C ASN A 10 -9.92 -1.31 -17.63
N PHE A 11 -9.97 -0.65 -16.47
CA PHE A 11 -8.86 0.16 -15.97
C PHE A 11 -7.62 -0.70 -15.69
N LEU A 12 -7.76 -1.84 -15.01
CA LEU A 12 -6.65 -2.76 -14.77
C LEU A 12 -6.10 -3.35 -16.08
N ASP A 13 -6.98 -3.72 -17.02
CA ASP A 13 -6.58 -4.21 -18.34
C ASP A 13 -5.79 -3.16 -19.12
N ALA A 14 -6.21 -1.90 -19.07
CA ALA A 14 -5.49 -0.81 -19.73
C ALA A 14 -4.10 -0.57 -19.11
N LEU A 15 -3.95 -0.70 -17.78
CA LEU A 15 -2.63 -0.66 -17.13
C LEU A 15 -1.71 -1.77 -17.65
N HIS A 16 -2.23 -2.99 -17.85
CA HIS A 16 -1.45 -4.10 -18.41
C HIS A 16 -1.06 -3.87 -19.87
N GLN A 17 -2.03 -3.45 -20.70
CA GLN A 17 -1.80 -3.20 -22.12
C GLN A 17 -0.72 -2.13 -22.34
N GLU A 18 -0.66 -1.13 -21.47
CA GLU A 18 0.33 -0.05 -21.53
C GLU A 18 1.58 -0.31 -20.68
N SER A 19 1.74 -1.53 -20.17
CA SER A 19 2.90 -1.94 -19.36
C SER A 19 3.17 -0.98 -18.19
N VAL A 20 2.11 -0.45 -17.59
CA VAL A 20 2.23 0.40 -16.40
C VAL A 20 2.63 -0.48 -15.23
N ASN A 21 3.76 -0.18 -14.60
CA ASN A 21 4.21 -0.89 -13.42
C ASN A 21 3.49 -0.30 -12.21
N TYR A 22 2.65 -1.07 -11.53
CA TYR A 22 1.88 -0.64 -10.37
C TYR A 22 1.74 -1.77 -9.34
N LEU A 23 1.21 -1.41 -8.18
CA LEU A 23 0.98 -2.28 -7.02
C LEU A 23 -0.33 -1.87 -6.30
N LEU A 24 -1.21 -2.83 -6.01
CA LEU A 24 -2.34 -2.65 -5.08
C LEU A 24 -1.88 -3.06 -3.69
N ILE A 25 -1.85 -2.11 -2.74
CA ILE A 25 -1.38 -2.36 -1.36
C ILE A 25 -2.52 -2.55 -0.36
N ARG A 26 -3.78 -2.30 -0.78
CA ARG A 26 -4.98 -2.51 0.03
C ARG A 26 -6.23 -2.62 -0.85
N GLY A 27 -7.32 -3.15 -0.31
CA GLY A 27 -8.62 -3.16 -0.97
C GLY A 27 -8.76 -4.26 -2.02
N PHE A 28 -7.81 -5.20 -2.06
CA PHE A 28 -7.71 -6.23 -3.10
C PHE A 28 -8.27 -7.59 -2.72
N ARG A 29 -8.75 -7.80 -1.48
CA ARG A 29 -9.05 -9.16 -0.95
C ARG A 29 -10.14 -9.88 -1.74
N TYR A 30 -11.14 -9.14 -2.23
CA TYR A 30 -12.27 -9.69 -2.97
C TYR A 30 -12.33 -9.15 -4.40
N LEU A 31 -11.20 -8.72 -4.96
CA LEU A 31 -11.13 -8.29 -6.35
C LEU A 31 -11.10 -9.50 -7.30
N PRO A 32 -11.71 -9.35 -8.50
CA PRO A 32 -12.37 -8.15 -9.03
C PRO A 32 -13.85 -8.02 -8.63
N GLU A 33 -14.40 -8.92 -7.81
CA GLU A 33 -15.83 -8.94 -7.50
C GLU A 33 -16.30 -7.70 -6.74
N ARG A 34 -15.55 -7.26 -5.73
CA ARG A 34 -15.81 -6.04 -4.96
C ARG A 34 -14.57 -5.58 -4.18
N PRO A 35 -14.42 -4.29 -3.88
CA PRO A 35 -13.45 -3.85 -2.89
C PRO A 35 -13.86 -4.35 -1.49
N ASP A 36 -12.88 -4.76 -0.66
CA ASP A 36 -13.12 -4.93 0.78
C ASP A 36 -13.06 -3.60 1.54
N THR A 37 -12.43 -2.58 0.96
CA THR A 37 -12.32 -1.20 1.42
C THR A 37 -11.81 -0.33 0.26
N ASP A 38 -11.53 0.96 0.49
CA ASP A 38 -10.86 1.80 -0.51
C ASP A 38 -9.58 1.11 -1.02
N ILE A 39 -9.34 1.21 -2.33
CA ILE A 39 -8.22 0.54 -3.00
C ILE A 39 -7.03 1.47 -2.96
N ASP A 40 -6.01 1.13 -2.17
CA ASP A 40 -4.76 1.89 -2.13
C ASP A 40 -3.83 1.33 -3.24
N LEU A 41 -3.42 2.19 -4.19
CA LEU A 41 -2.61 1.83 -5.35
C LEU A 41 -1.36 2.71 -5.43
N VAL A 42 -0.21 2.11 -5.76
CA VAL A 42 1.04 2.83 -6.02
C VAL A 42 1.58 2.47 -7.41
N PRO A 43 1.63 3.40 -8.38
CA PRO A 43 2.41 3.21 -9.60
C PRO A 43 3.91 3.36 -9.30
N HIS A 44 4.73 2.70 -10.11
CA HIS A 44 6.16 2.92 -10.10
C HIS A 44 6.47 4.38 -10.44
N LEU A 45 7.45 5.02 -9.78
CA LEU A 45 7.77 6.44 -9.95
C LEU A 45 7.95 6.83 -11.43
N ASN A 46 8.72 6.02 -12.16
CA ASN A 46 8.97 6.22 -13.59
C ASN A 46 7.71 6.09 -14.49
N HIS A 47 6.62 5.54 -13.96
CA HIS A 47 5.38 5.28 -14.70
C HIS A 47 4.21 6.14 -14.18
N LEU A 48 4.45 7.08 -13.26
CA LEU A 48 3.40 7.91 -12.67
C LEU A 48 2.62 8.71 -13.73
N GLU A 49 3.30 9.32 -14.70
CA GLU A 49 2.64 10.06 -15.78
C GLU A 49 1.79 9.14 -16.67
N SER A 50 2.34 7.99 -17.09
CA SER A 50 1.63 7.00 -17.89
C SER A 50 0.42 6.44 -17.14
N PHE A 51 0.57 6.17 -15.85
CA PHE A 51 -0.53 5.77 -14.97
C PHE A 51 -1.65 6.81 -15.00
N HIS A 52 -1.36 8.10 -14.81
CA HIS A 52 -2.40 9.13 -14.82
C HIS A 52 -3.09 9.27 -16.18
N LYS A 53 -2.39 9.02 -17.29
CA LYS A 53 -3.00 8.97 -18.64
C LYS A 53 -4.00 7.82 -18.75
N VAL A 54 -3.70 6.65 -18.20
CA VAL A 54 -4.65 5.52 -18.10
C VAL A 54 -5.80 5.88 -17.16
N ALA A 55 -5.51 6.30 -15.94
CA ALA A 55 -6.52 6.61 -14.92
C ALA A 55 -7.54 7.63 -15.44
N ARG A 56 -7.12 8.72 -16.09
CA ARG A 56 -8.04 9.75 -16.62
C ARG A 56 -8.93 9.29 -17.77
N ARG A 57 -8.61 8.18 -18.44
CA ARG A 57 -9.47 7.61 -19.49
C ARG A 57 -10.58 6.72 -18.94
N HIS A 58 -10.37 6.13 -17.76
CA HIS A 58 -11.28 5.13 -17.19
C HIS A 58 -11.94 5.58 -15.88
N LEU A 59 -11.30 6.47 -15.15
CA LEU A 59 -11.68 6.91 -13.82
C LEU A 59 -11.86 8.43 -13.80
N VAL A 60 -12.57 8.93 -12.79
CA VAL A 60 -12.78 10.35 -12.54
C VAL A 60 -12.10 10.77 -11.25
N LEU A 61 -11.38 11.88 -11.29
CA LEU A 61 -10.84 12.53 -10.09
C LEU A 61 -11.95 13.43 -9.53
N ASN A 62 -12.46 13.13 -8.34
CA ASN A 62 -13.55 13.91 -7.72
C ASN A 62 -13.03 14.69 -6.52
N GLU A 63 -12.38 15.82 -6.79
CA GLU A 63 -11.76 16.67 -5.76
C GLU A 63 -12.78 17.34 -4.81
N GLN A 64 -14.05 17.40 -5.22
CA GLN A 64 -15.12 17.93 -4.37
C GLN A 64 -15.50 16.97 -3.24
N GLU A 65 -15.35 15.66 -3.48
CA GLU A 65 -15.64 14.63 -2.48
C GLU A 65 -14.43 14.32 -1.62
N VAL A 66 -13.27 14.16 -2.27
CA VAL A 66 -11.98 13.98 -1.58
C VAL A 66 -10.92 14.78 -2.33
N PRO A 67 -10.26 15.77 -1.71
CA PRO A 67 -9.27 16.57 -2.40
C PRO A 67 -8.00 15.76 -2.67
N VAL A 68 -7.30 16.14 -3.74
CA VAL A 68 -5.89 15.77 -3.92
C VAL A 68 -5.09 16.32 -2.75
N LYS A 69 -4.18 15.52 -2.20
CA LYS A 69 -3.32 15.95 -1.09
C LYS A 69 -1.88 15.87 -1.52
N ASP A 70 -1.19 17.00 -1.34
CA ASP A 70 0.26 17.10 -1.50
C ASP A 70 0.90 17.24 -0.12
N TYR A 71 1.70 16.25 0.24
CA TYR A 71 2.44 16.19 1.50
C TYR A 71 3.89 16.69 1.33
N GLY A 72 4.24 17.21 0.15
CA GLY A 72 5.55 17.72 -0.19
C GLY A 72 6.53 16.62 -0.61
N PHE A 73 7.82 16.94 -0.54
CA PHE A 73 8.90 16.06 -0.96
C PHE A 73 9.63 15.47 0.25
N ALA A 74 9.89 14.16 0.25
CA ALA A 74 10.76 13.51 1.23
C ALA A 74 11.72 12.52 0.55
N GLU A 75 12.97 12.51 1.00
CA GLU A 75 14.10 11.71 0.53
C GLU A 75 14.37 11.79 -0.98
N TYR A 76 13.51 11.17 -1.80
CA TYR A 76 13.68 11.04 -3.25
C TYR A 76 12.39 11.21 -4.06
N ALA A 77 11.23 11.43 -3.43
CA ALA A 77 9.94 11.48 -4.12
C ALA A 77 8.99 12.53 -3.55
N GLN A 78 8.16 13.08 -4.45
CA GLN A 78 6.97 13.82 -4.06
C GLN A 78 5.95 12.85 -3.47
N MET A 79 5.34 13.24 -2.36
CA MET A 79 4.32 12.47 -1.63
C MET A 79 2.96 13.09 -1.93
N THR A 80 2.31 12.57 -2.96
CA THR A 80 1.03 13.08 -3.42
C THR A 80 0.03 11.94 -3.51
N TYR A 81 -1.23 12.29 -3.26
CA TYR A 81 -2.35 11.38 -3.18
C TYR A 81 -3.49 11.87 -4.08
N TRP A 82 -4.02 10.99 -4.92
CA TRP A 82 -5.13 11.26 -5.85
C TRP A 82 -6.28 10.26 -5.66
N PRO A 83 -7.48 10.71 -5.25
CA PRO A 83 -8.65 9.86 -5.10
C PRO A 83 -9.43 9.73 -6.41
N TYR A 84 -9.18 8.65 -7.15
CA TYR A 84 -9.93 8.33 -8.36
C TYR A 84 -11.17 7.49 -8.05
N PHE A 85 -12.19 7.62 -8.87
CA PHE A 85 -13.44 6.87 -8.74
C PHE A 85 -13.86 6.28 -10.08
N THR A 86 -14.53 5.13 -10.07
CA THR A 86 -15.23 4.67 -11.28
C THR A 86 -16.41 5.62 -11.58
N PRO A 87 -16.55 6.11 -12.82
CA PRO A 87 -17.68 6.96 -13.24
C PRO A 87 -19.01 6.20 -13.22
N GLY A 88 -20.11 6.94 -13.24
CA GLY A 88 -21.48 6.42 -13.31
C GLY A 88 -22.31 6.71 -12.05
N ASN A 89 -23.59 6.32 -12.10
CA ASN A 89 -24.50 6.38 -10.95
C ASN A 89 -24.09 5.34 -9.91
N LEU A 90 -24.25 5.68 -8.63
CA LEU A 90 -23.97 4.78 -7.52
C LEU A 90 -24.78 3.47 -7.63
N ASP A 91 -24.13 2.36 -7.31
CA ASP A 91 -24.67 1.02 -7.32
C ASP A 91 -24.60 0.42 -5.90
N GLU A 92 -25.77 0.27 -5.26
CA GLU A 92 -25.89 -0.25 -3.90
C GLU A 92 -25.33 -1.66 -3.71
N SER A 93 -25.12 -2.42 -4.79
CA SER A 93 -24.46 -3.74 -4.73
C SER A 93 -22.94 -3.67 -4.51
N ILE A 94 -22.37 -2.47 -4.52
CA ILE A 94 -20.95 -2.19 -4.30
C ILE A 94 -20.78 -1.38 -3.00
N PRO A 95 -19.86 -1.78 -2.10
CA PRO A 95 -19.54 -0.96 -0.92
C PRO A 95 -19.16 0.47 -1.33
N GLY A 96 -19.84 1.47 -0.76
CA GLY A 96 -19.63 2.89 -1.13
C GLY A 96 -20.24 3.30 -2.48
N GLY A 97 -21.03 2.44 -3.10
CA GLY A 97 -21.73 2.71 -4.36
C GLY A 97 -20.85 2.60 -5.61
N ARG A 98 -19.53 2.63 -5.48
CA ARG A 98 -18.57 2.60 -6.60
C ARG A 98 -17.17 2.25 -6.09
N PHE A 99 -16.23 2.03 -6.99
CA PHE A 99 -14.83 1.82 -6.61
C PHE A 99 -14.15 3.17 -6.39
N ARG A 100 -13.47 3.30 -5.25
CA ARG A 100 -12.52 4.38 -4.96
C ARG A 100 -11.10 3.82 -5.01
N VAL A 101 -10.26 4.43 -5.83
CA VAL A 101 -8.86 4.08 -6.05
C VAL A 101 -8.02 5.25 -5.56
N ASP A 102 -7.46 5.08 -4.38
CA ASP A 102 -6.56 6.02 -3.72
C ASP A 102 -5.15 5.79 -4.25
N VAL A 103 -4.71 6.68 -5.14
CA VAL A 103 -3.43 6.57 -5.83
C VAL A 103 -2.38 7.39 -5.09
N TYR A 104 -1.33 6.73 -4.62
CA TYR A 104 -0.19 7.37 -3.97
C TYR A 104 0.98 7.42 -4.94
N SER A 105 1.66 8.57 -5.07
CA SER A 105 2.84 8.73 -5.94
C SER A 105 4.00 7.81 -5.55
N CYS A 106 4.11 7.45 -4.27
CA CYS A 106 5.12 6.57 -3.72
C CYS A 106 4.62 5.90 -2.43
N LEU A 107 5.42 4.99 -1.87
CA LEU A 107 5.19 4.43 -0.55
C LEU A 107 5.70 5.42 0.51
N PHE A 108 4.79 6.13 1.15
CA PHE A 108 5.11 7.10 2.20
C PHE A 108 4.20 6.96 3.42
N PHE A 109 4.68 7.50 4.54
CA PHE A 109 4.06 7.46 5.86
C PHE A 109 4.05 8.86 6.47
N LEU A 110 3.08 9.13 7.34
CA LEU A 110 2.81 10.44 7.92
C LEU A 110 3.61 10.75 9.19
N SER A 111 4.54 9.85 9.55
CA SER A 111 5.44 10.03 10.69
C SER A 111 6.79 9.35 10.38
N PRO A 112 7.94 10.05 10.44
CA PRO A 112 9.24 9.39 10.34
C PRO A 112 9.62 8.68 11.64
N TYR A 113 10.61 7.79 11.51
CA TYR A 113 11.23 7.06 12.61
C TYR A 113 12.12 7.94 13.51
N ASP A 114 12.75 8.96 12.94
CA ASP A 114 13.97 9.60 13.44
C ASP A 114 13.85 11.13 13.62
N GLY A 115 12.64 11.67 13.57
CA GLY A 115 12.37 13.07 13.93
C GLY A 115 12.88 14.12 12.93
N PHE A 116 13.26 13.73 11.70
CA PHE A 116 13.81 14.66 10.69
C PHE A 116 12.79 15.30 9.73
N SER A 117 11.50 14.95 9.81
CA SER A 117 10.43 15.61 9.02
C SER A 117 9.03 15.30 9.56
N SER A 118 8.00 15.88 8.96
CA SER A 118 6.60 15.54 9.22
C SER A 118 6.13 14.30 8.44
N PHE A 119 6.86 13.89 7.40
CA PHE A 119 6.46 12.86 6.43
C PHE A 119 7.70 12.09 5.93
N TRP A 120 7.56 10.79 5.67
CA TRP A 120 8.68 9.91 5.32
C TRP A 120 8.35 9.01 4.14
N THR A 121 9.26 8.90 3.17
CA THR A 121 9.18 7.85 2.14
C THR A 121 10.02 6.65 2.57
N VAL A 122 9.57 5.44 2.24
CA VAL A 122 10.37 4.23 2.50
C VAL A 122 11.72 4.32 1.80
N PRO A 123 12.79 3.64 2.25
CA PRO A 123 14.07 3.70 1.56
C PRO A 123 13.93 3.25 0.10
N LYS A 124 14.60 3.97 -0.82
CA LYS A 124 14.46 3.71 -2.26
C LYS A 124 14.76 2.24 -2.62
N ALA A 125 15.74 1.62 -1.97
CA ALA A 125 16.06 0.21 -2.19
C ALA A 125 14.87 -0.72 -1.85
N PHE A 126 14.17 -0.46 -0.74
CA PHE A 126 12.96 -1.20 -0.38
C PHE A 126 11.83 -0.92 -1.38
N TYR A 127 11.62 0.34 -1.76
CA TYR A 127 10.63 0.70 -2.78
C TYR A 127 10.83 -0.11 -4.08
N GLU A 128 12.04 -0.09 -4.65
CA GLU A 128 12.35 -0.83 -5.88
C GLU A 128 12.17 -2.35 -5.69
N SER A 129 12.58 -2.89 -4.54
CA SER A 129 12.42 -4.29 -4.17
C SER A 129 10.97 -4.76 -4.26
N VAL A 130 10.02 -4.00 -3.70
CA VAL A 130 8.60 -4.37 -3.68
C VAL A 130 8.05 -4.49 -5.11
N PHE A 131 8.45 -3.61 -6.03
CA PHE A 131 8.01 -3.69 -7.44
C PHE A 131 8.61 -4.86 -8.21
N VAL A 132 9.80 -5.31 -7.84
CA VAL A 132 10.44 -6.51 -8.43
C VAL A 132 9.79 -7.79 -7.90
N ARG A 133 9.46 -7.82 -6.60
CA ARG A 133 8.94 -9.00 -5.88
C ARG A 133 7.41 -9.17 -5.94
N LYS A 134 6.69 -8.18 -6.47
CA LYS A 134 5.22 -8.20 -6.54
C LYS A 134 4.69 -9.48 -7.19
N LYS A 135 3.53 -9.92 -6.71
CA LYS A 135 2.83 -11.12 -7.19
C LYS A 135 1.71 -10.72 -8.13
N ASN A 136 1.50 -11.48 -9.20
CA ASN A 136 0.29 -11.39 -10.00
C ASN A 136 -0.80 -12.23 -9.33
N GLU A 137 -1.83 -11.57 -8.82
CA GLU A 137 -3.02 -12.19 -8.26
C GLU A 137 -4.17 -11.91 -9.22
N ARG A 138 -4.67 -12.95 -9.91
CA ARG A 138 -5.87 -12.89 -10.74
C ARG A 138 -5.89 -11.74 -11.76
N GLY A 139 -4.73 -11.39 -12.32
CA GLY A 139 -4.64 -10.30 -13.29
C GLY A 139 -4.53 -8.91 -12.68
N PHE A 140 -4.01 -8.77 -11.46
CA PHE A 140 -3.51 -7.52 -10.91
C PHE A 140 -2.28 -7.78 -10.03
N PHE A 141 -1.53 -6.73 -9.69
CA PHE A 141 -0.30 -6.88 -8.91
C PHE A 141 -0.47 -6.47 -7.45
N ILE A 142 -0.02 -7.33 -6.54
CA ILE A 142 0.00 -7.11 -5.07
C ILE A 142 1.41 -7.33 -4.52
N PRO A 143 1.73 -6.85 -3.30
CA PRO A 143 3.03 -7.13 -2.68
C PRO A 143 3.30 -8.63 -2.54
N SER A 144 4.58 -9.01 -2.38
CA SER A 144 4.87 -10.34 -1.85
C SER A 144 4.37 -10.47 -0.41
N VAL A 145 4.37 -11.68 0.15
CA VAL A 145 3.84 -11.91 1.51
C VAL A 145 4.66 -11.11 2.53
N GLU A 146 5.98 -11.17 2.38
CA GLU A 146 6.96 -10.51 3.24
C GLU A 146 6.90 -8.98 3.10
N ASP A 147 6.68 -8.49 1.88
CA ASP A 147 6.51 -7.06 1.62
C ASP A 147 5.20 -6.55 2.21
N GLU A 148 4.10 -7.32 2.11
CA GLU A 148 2.81 -6.96 2.72
C GLU A 148 2.93 -6.87 4.26
N ILE A 149 3.59 -7.85 4.90
CA ILE A 149 3.88 -7.81 6.34
C ILE A 149 4.71 -6.57 6.68
N THR A 150 5.77 -6.28 5.90
CA THR A 150 6.65 -5.13 6.15
C THR A 150 5.89 -3.81 6.00
N LEU A 151 5.03 -3.66 4.99
CA LEU A 151 4.19 -2.48 4.80
C LEU A 151 3.16 -2.30 5.93
N LEU A 152 2.55 -3.40 6.40
CA LEU A 152 1.65 -3.36 7.56
C LEU A 152 2.40 -2.99 8.85
N LEU A 153 3.62 -3.50 9.04
CA LEU A 153 4.48 -3.14 10.15
C LEU A 153 4.77 -1.64 10.13
N LEU A 154 5.27 -1.12 9.00
CA LEU A 154 5.53 0.32 8.82
C LEU A 154 4.29 1.17 9.11
N ARG A 155 3.12 0.79 8.59
CA ARG A 155 1.87 1.52 8.84
C ARG A 155 1.50 1.58 10.31
N ASN A 156 1.59 0.47 11.04
CA ASN A 156 1.20 0.46 12.45
C ASN A 156 2.24 1.15 13.34
N LEU A 157 3.52 1.05 13.01
CA LEU A 157 4.59 1.70 13.79
C LEU A 157 4.66 3.21 13.52
N LEU A 158 4.55 3.62 12.27
CA LEU A 158 4.75 5.01 11.86
C LEU A 158 3.44 5.80 11.87
N ASP A 159 2.43 5.40 11.09
CA ASP A 159 1.17 6.17 11.01
C ASP A 159 0.27 6.00 12.23
N GLN A 160 0.37 4.87 12.93
CA GLN A 160 -0.49 4.57 14.09
C GLN A 160 0.28 4.63 15.42
N HIS A 161 1.58 4.94 15.41
CA HIS A 161 2.41 5.07 16.62
C HIS A 161 2.29 3.87 17.59
N GLY A 162 2.30 2.66 17.03
CA GLY A 162 2.15 1.41 17.80
C GLY A 162 0.70 1.05 18.14
N HIS A 163 -0.29 1.83 17.72
CA HIS A 163 -1.70 1.46 17.88
C HIS A 163 -2.14 0.44 16.82
N TRP A 164 -2.12 -0.83 17.21
CA TRP A 164 -2.46 -1.94 16.32
C TRP A 164 -3.96 -2.16 16.18
N LYS A 165 -4.46 -2.05 14.94
CA LYS A 165 -5.83 -2.47 14.62
C LYS A 165 -5.92 -3.98 14.56
N GLU A 166 -7.00 -4.54 15.11
CA GLU A 166 -7.22 -5.99 15.16
C GLU A 166 -7.13 -6.66 13.78
N LYS A 167 -7.71 -6.03 12.76
CA LYS A 167 -7.63 -6.51 11.37
C LYS A 167 -6.19 -6.60 10.84
N HIS A 168 -5.27 -5.76 11.31
CA HIS A 168 -3.86 -5.82 10.91
C HIS A 168 -3.15 -6.96 11.63
N LYS A 169 -3.42 -7.16 12.93
CA LYS A 169 -2.89 -8.31 13.70
C LYS A 169 -3.28 -9.62 13.04
N ILE A 170 -4.58 -9.81 12.79
CA ILE A 170 -5.12 -11.00 12.09
C ILE A 170 -4.43 -11.20 10.74
N ARG A 171 -4.35 -10.15 9.91
CA ARG A 171 -3.75 -10.27 8.58
C ARG A 171 -2.27 -10.65 8.64
N ILE A 172 -1.51 -10.08 9.58
CA ILE A 172 -0.10 -10.44 9.76
C ILE A 172 0.02 -11.90 10.21
N THR A 173 -0.78 -12.34 11.19
CA THR A 173 -0.77 -13.75 11.63
C THR A 173 -1.07 -14.70 10.46
N GLU A 174 -2.10 -14.43 9.65
CA GLU A 174 -2.42 -15.21 8.44
C GLU A 174 -1.23 -15.26 7.46
N LEU A 175 -0.54 -14.14 7.25
CA LEU A 175 0.59 -14.06 6.32
C LEU A 175 1.84 -14.77 6.87
N LEU A 176 2.07 -14.72 8.19
CA LEU A 176 3.22 -15.36 8.84
C LEU A 176 3.21 -16.89 8.70
N GLU A 177 2.03 -17.52 8.55
CA GLU A 177 1.90 -18.96 8.31
C GLU A 177 2.60 -19.43 7.03
N VAL A 178 2.70 -18.54 6.03
CA VAL A 178 3.27 -18.84 4.71
C VAL A 178 4.49 -18.00 4.38
N ALA A 179 4.90 -17.10 5.27
CA ALA A 179 6.05 -16.23 5.08
C ALA A 179 7.38 -16.98 5.26
N SER A 180 8.34 -16.72 4.38
CA SER A 180 9.72 -17.10 4.58
C SER A 180 10.33 -16.21 5.66
N ARG A 181 10.67 -16.79 6.81
CA ARG A 181 11.29 -16.05 7.93
C ARG A 181 12.56 -15.30 7.50
N GLN A 182 13.40 -15.93 6.69
CA GLN A 182 14.64 -15.32 6.20
C GLN A 182 14.35 -14.13 5.30
N GLU A 183 13.40 -14.27 4.36
CA GLU A 183 13.04 -13.18 3.46
C GLU A 183 12.34 -12.04 4.20
N LEU A 184 11.48 -12.34 5.18
CA LEU A 184 10.83 -11.33 6.00
C LEU A 184 11.87 -10.48 6.75
N ILE A 185 12.85 -11.12 7.40
CA ILE A 185 13.95 -10.40 8.07
C ILE A 185 14.69 -9.52 7.08
N GLN A 186 14.99 -10.02 5.87
CA GLN A 186 15.65 -9.23 4.83
C GLN A 186 14.82 -8.02 4.41
N GLN A 187 13.51 -8.17 4.15
CA GLN A 187 12.66 -7.06 3.75
C GLN A 187 12.50 -6.02 4.86
N VAL A 188 12.30 -6.45 6.10
CA VAL A 188 12.25 -5.54 7.25
C VAL A 188 13.57 -4.80 7.40
N ALA A 189 14.72 -5.46 7.22
CA ALA A 189 16.04 -4.83 7.31
C ALA A 189 16.31 -3.78 6.22
N MET A 190 15.58 -3.82 5.09
CA MET A 190 15.67 -2.79 4.06
C MET A 190 14.94 -1.49 4.45
N ALA A 191 14.00 -1.56 5.40
CA ALA A 191 13.13 -0.44 5.76
C ALA A 191 13.27 0.03 7.21
N LEU A 192 13.61 -0.86 8.15
CA LEU A 192 13.63 -0.61 9.59
C LEU A 192 14.89 -1.20 10.24
N PRO A 193 15.39 -0.56 11.33
CA PRO A 193 16.42 -1.17 12.16
C PRO A 193 15.86 -2.35 12.96
N PHE A 194 16.75 -3.10 13.62
CA PHE A 194 16.39 -4.21 14.53
C PHE A 194 15.49 -5.29 13.89
N ALA A 195 15.63 -5.53 12.59
CA ALA A 195 14.76 -6.40 11.82
C ALA A 195 14.56 -7.80 12.43
N GLU A 196 15.63 -8.43 12.89
CA GLU A 196 15.54 -9.75 13.55
C GLU A 196 14.67 -9.72 14.80
N LYS A 197 14.85 -8.69 15.65
CA LYS A 197 14.10 -8.52 16.90
C LYS A 197 12.63 -8.20 16.61
N LEU A 198 12.36 -7.29 15.67
CA LEU A 198 10.99 -7.00 15.22
C LEU A 198 10.30 -8.27 14.69
N CYS A 199 10.97 -9.03 13.83
CA CYS A 199 10.41 -10.27 13.30
C CYS A 199 10.18 -11.31 14.40
N GLN A 200 11.09 -11.45 15.37
CA GLN A 200 10.90 -12.35 16.50
C GLN A 200 9.63 -12.02 17.28
N HIS A 201 9.37 -10.74 17.56
CA HIS A 201 8.16 -10.31 18.26
C HIS A 201 6.89 -10.51 17.42
N LEU A 202 6.97 -10.35 16.09
CA LEU A 202 5.85 -10.70 15.19
C LEU A 202 5.48 -12.19 15.28
N TYR A 203 6.46 -13.09 15.28
CA TYR A 203 6.21 -14.54 15.34
C TYR A 203 5.65 -15.04 16.69
N VAL A 204 5.82 -14.28 17.77
CA VAL A 204 5.21 -14.57 19.08
C VAL A 204 3.99 -13.69 19.36
N GLU A 205 3.50 -12.97 18.35
CA GLU A 205 2.32 -12.09 18.40
C GLU A 205 2.41 -10.98 19.47
N ASP A 206 3.63 -10.58 19.84
CA ASP A 206 3.88 -9.48 20.77
C ASP A 206 3.92 -8.12 20.05
N PHE A 207 2.75 -7.72 19.56
CA PHE A 207 2.59 -6.49 18.78
C PHE A 207 2.85 -5.22 19.62
N ASP A 208 2.50 -5.24 20.90
CA ASP A 208 2.55 -4.07 21.77
C ASP A 208 4.00 -3.64 22.07
N SER A 209 4.96 -4.58 22.02
CA SER A 209 6.38 -4.29 22.18
C SER A 209 7.05 -3.70 20.93
N LEU A 210 6.49 -3.89 19.72
CA LEU A 210 7.16 -3.54 18.47
C LEU A 210 7.50 -2.05 18.34
N PHE A 211 6.62 -1.16 18.82
CA PHE A 211 6.91 0.27 18.80
C PHE A 211 8.03 0.63 19.77
N ASN A 212 8.05 0.04 20.96
CA ASN A 212 9.12 0.27 21.93
C ASN A 212 10.47 -0.20 21.40
N ILE A 213 10.51 -1.35 20.72
CA ILE A 213 11.73 -1.87 20.07
C ILE A 213 12.24 -0.88 19.03
N LEU A 214 11.34 -0.34 18.20
CA LEU A 214 11.71 0.64 17.19
C LEU A 214 12.36 1.86 17.86
N MET A 215 11.77 2.37 18.95
CA MET A 215 12.25 3.54 19.69
C MET A 215 13.54 3.31 20.51
N GLU A 216 14.09 2.09 20.54
CA GLU A 216 15.38 1.83 21.16
C GLU A 216 16.48 2.60 20.43
N LYS A 217 17.35 3.31 21.17
CA LYS A 217 18.53 3.94 20.58
C LYS A 217 19.52 2.86 20.18
N PRO A 218 20.09 2.89 18.96
CA PRO A 218 21.25 2.07 18.64
C PRO A 218 22.35 2.33 19.66
N SER A 219 22.88 1.26 20.26
CA SER A 219 23.98 1.33 21.23
C SER A 219 25.30 1.61 20.54
#